data_AF-A0AAV0RWE1-F1
#
_entry.id   AF-A0AAV0RWE1-F1
#
_cell.length_a   1.000
_cell.length_b   1.000
_cell.length_c   1.000
_cell.angle_alpha   90.00
_cell.angle_beta   90.00
_cell.angle_gamma   90.00
#
_symmetry.space_group_name_H-M   'P 1'
#
loop_
_entity.id
_entity.type
_entity.pdbx_description
1 polymer ?
#
loop_
_entity_poly.entity_id
_entity_poly.type
_entity_poly.pdbx_seq_one_letter_code
_entity_poly.pdbx_strand_id
1 'polypeptide(L)'
;MKVPKGNPYHSATSGEMAVYRANSLILRKAGVQVEDPVKQEFNGQEVEVWPRVVWKPKWGLTYADVKKKVAGSSSISLKSTLALKGRNIFIENISLDGALVVESHDEAEVKVGGSVKNKGWAIEKVDYKDTSVPEELRIRGFRFQQAEQLEKQYTEPGKFELKA
;
A
#
# COMPACT_ATOMS: atom_id res chain seq x y z
N MET A 1 13.05 -23.50 11.67
CA MET A 1 13.73 -22.95 12.86
C MET A 1 12.96 -21.70 13.28
N LYS A 2 12.33 -21.67 14.46
CA LYS A 2 11.63 -20.46 14.94
C LYS A 2 12.68 -19.44 15.39
N VAL A 3 12.62 -18.22 14.88
CA VAL A 3 13.48 -17.12 15.38
C VAL A 3 13.11 -16.88 16.85
N PRO A 4 14.08 -16.85 17.78
CA PRO A 4 13.81 -16.59 19.19
C PRO A 4 13.03 -15.28 19.39
N LYS A 5 12.07 -15.29 20.32
CA LYS A 5 11.26 -14.12 20.64
C LYS A 5 12.18 -12.95 21.02
N GLY A 6 12.11 -11.85 20.29
CA GLY A 6 12.95 -10.65 20.48
C GLY A 6 13.98 -10.39 19.37
N ASN A 7 14.27 -11.36 18.50
CA ASN A 7 15.13 -11.15 17.35
C ASN A 7 14.32 -10.70 16.11
N PRO A 8 14.84 -9.78 15.28
CA PRO A 8 14.19 -9.41 14.04
C PRO A 8 13.99 -10.63 13.14
N TYR A 9 12.75 -10.85 12.69
CA TYR A 9 12.50 -11.78 11.61
C TYR A 9 13.10 -11.14 10.34
N HIS A 10 14.13 -11.74 9.75
CA HIS A 10 14.66 -11.34 8.44
C HIS A 10 14.01 -12.21 7.35
N SER A 11 12.67 -12.22 7.31
CA SER A 11 11.86 -13.08 6.45
C SER A 11 11.20 -12.28 5.31
N ALA A 12 10.63 -12.98 4.32
CA ALA A 12 9.84 -12.35 3.28
C ALA A 12 8.65 -11.56 3.85
N THR A 13 7.97 -12.13 4.85
CA THR A 13 6.84 -11.49 5.55
C THR A 13 7.24 -10.17 6.19
N SER A 14 8.30 -10.17 7.02
CA SER A 14 8.71 -8.98 7.76
C SER A 14 9.31 -7.91 6.84
N GLY A 15 10.00 -8.31 5.78
CA GLY A 15 10.50 -7.41 4.74
C GLY A 15 9.36 -6.66 4.04
N GLU A 16 8.32 -7.38 3.61
CA GLU A 16 7.13 -6.77 2.97
C GLU A 16 6.39 -5.82 3.93
N MET A 17 6.18 -6.22 5.20
CA MET A 17 5.54 -5.37 6.21
C MET A 17 6.36 -4.12 6.55
N ALA A 18 7.69 -4.21 6.54
CA ALA A 18 8.55 -3.06 6.77
C ALA A 18 8.39 -1.98 5.68
N VAL A 19 8.16 -2.38 4.43
CA VAL A 19 7.87 -1.46 3.33
C VAL A 19 6.53 -0.74 3.55
N TYR A 20 5.47 -1.48 3.88
CA TYR A 20 4.15 -0.89 4.15
C TYR A 20 4.19 0.07 5.36
N ARG A 21 4.90 -0.32 6.41
CA ARG A 21 5.15 0.52 7.57
C ARG A 21 5.89 1.80 7.19
N ALA A 22 7.00 1.70 6.48
CA ALA A 22 7.80 2.86 6.09
C ALA A 22 6.97 3.86 5.28
N ASN A 23 6.24 3.37 4.27
CA ASN A 23 5.42 4.21 3.41
C ASN A 23 4.25 4.87 4.18
N SER A 24 3.60 4.11 5.06
CA SER A 24 2.53 4.62 5.92
C SER A 24 3.03 5.72 6.87
N LEU A 25 4.20 5.52 7.49
CA LEU A 25 4.81 6.52 8.37
C LEU A 25 5.25 7.78 7.61
N ILE A 26 5.74 7.63 6.39
CA ILE A 26 6.07 8.76 5.51
C ILE A 26 4.80 9.58 5.19
N LEU A 27 3.69 8.92 4.85
CA LEU A 27 2.41 9.59 4.61
C LEU A 27 1.85 10.27 5.86
N ARG A 28 1.93 9.61 7.03
CA ARG A 28 1.59 10.24 8.32
C ARG A 28 2.39 11.51 8.54
N LYS A 29 3.71 11.45 8.35
CA LYS A 29 4.59 12.63 8.45
C LYS A 29 4.26 13.69 7.40
N ALA A 30 3.70 13.31 6.25
CA ALA A 30 3.25 14.24 5.21
C ALA A 30 1.89 14.89 5.54
N GLY A 31 1.18 14.43 6.57
CA GLY A 31 -0.11 14.96 7.03
C GLY A 31 -1.33 14.08 6.73
N VAL A 32 -1.14 12.86 6.22
CA VAL A 32 -2.24 11.91 5.98
C VAL A 32 -2.61 11.18 7.27
N GLN A 33 -3.89 11.07 7.55
CA GLN A 33 -4.41 10.24 8.64
C GLN A 33 -4.41 8.77 8.20
N VAL A 34 -3.39 8.01 8.58
CA VAL A 34 -3.28 6.58 8.26
C VAL A 34 -3.60 5.79 9.52
N GLU A 35 -4.56 4.86 9.48
CA GLU A 35 -4.93 4.04 10.65
C GLU A 35 -3.77 3.19 11.21
N ASP A 36 -3.83 2.86 12.49
CA ASP A 36 -2.81 2.07 13.18
C ASP A 36 -2.77 0.61 12.73
N PRO A 37 -1.58 -0.01 12.72
CA PRO A 37 -1.44 -1.40 12.33
C PRO A 37 -2.10 -2.34 13.34
N VAL A 38 -2.39 -3.56 12.89
CA VAL A 38 -2.80 -4.66 13.76
C VAL A 38 -1.76 -5.77 13.76
N LYS A 39 -1.61 -6.45 14.89
CA LYS A 39 -0.76 -7.64 14.96
C LYS A 39 -1.44 -8.82 14.29
N GLN A 40 -0.70 -9.52 13.42
CA GLN A 40 -1.12 -10.78 12.85
C GLN A 40 0.03 -11.78 12.83
N GLU A 41 -0.31 -13.06 12.85
CA GLU A 41 0.66 -14.15 12.74
C GLU A 41 0.61 -14.80 11.35
N PHE A 42 1.77 -14.86 10.69
CA PHE A 42 2.01 -15.61 9.45
C PHE A 42 3.15 -16.60 9.66
N ASN A 43 2.95 -17.88 9.35
CA ASN A 43 3.98 -18.92 9.52
C ASN A 43 4.64 -18.93 10.93
N GLY A 44 3.87 -18.63 11.98
CA GLY A 44 4.39 -18.54 13.36
C GLY A 44 5.21 -17.28 13.67
N GLN A 45 5.18 -16.27 12.80
CA GLN A 45 5.82 -14.97 13.00
C GLN A 45 4.75 -13.90 13.26
N GLU A 46 4.80 -13.27 14.43
CA GLU A 46 3.96 -12.11 14.74
C GLU A 46 4.55 -10.86 14.08
N VAL A 47 3.75 -10.17 13.27
CA VAL A 47 4.12 -8.95 12.57
C VAL A 47 3.01 -7.89 12.68
N GLU A 48 3.38 -6.62 12.54
CA GLU A 48 2.43 -5.53 12.37
C GLU A 48 1.99 -5.46 10.91
N VAL A 49 0.69 -5.57 10.67
CA VAL A 49 0.07 -5.38 9.36
C VAL A 49 -0.44 -3.95 9.27
N TRP A 50 0.19 -3.20 8.38
CA TRP A 50 -0.14 -1.81 8.04
C TRP A 50 -1.03 -1.77 6.77
N PRO A 51 -1.69 -0.63 6.46
CA PRO A 51 -2.24 -0.39 5.13
C PRO A 51 -1.23 -0.67 4.03
N ARG A 52 -1.66 -1.29 2.93
CA ARG A 52 -0.76 -1.67 1.83
C ARG A 52 -0.52 -0.48 0.90
N VAL A 53 0.31 0.43 1.36
CA VAL A 53 0.70 1.63 0.61
C VAL A 53 2.03 1.38 -0.10
N VAL A 54 2.03 1.51 -1.42
CA VAL A 54 3.23 1.38 -2.25
C VAL A 54 3.23 2.40 -3.38
N TRP A 55 4.42 2.80 -3.81
CA TRP A 55 4.60 3.65 -4.98
C TRP A 55 5.89 3.29 -5.71
N LYS A 56 5.94 3.60 -7.01
CA LYS A 56 7.19 3.52 -7.78
C LYS A 56 8.14 4.64 -7.31
N PRO A 57 9.47 4.43 -7.30
CA PRO A 57 10.43 5.47 -6.93
C PRO A 57 10.28 6.79 -7.71
N LYS A 58 9.82 6.72 -8.96
CA LYS A 58 9.51 7.91 -9.78
C LYS A 58 8.43 8.83 -9.18
N TRP A 59 7.58 8.31 -8.31
CA TRP A 59 6.58 9.11 -7.59
C TRP A 59 7.21 9.87 -6.41
N GLY A 60 8.06 9.23 -5.63
CA GLY A 60 8.73 9.88 -4.51
C GLY A 60 9.92 9.09 -4.02
N LEU A 61 11.11 9.66 -4.19
CA LEU A 61 12.37 9.09 -3.70
C LEU A 61 12.70 9.65 -2.31
N THR A 62 12.39 10.93 -2.07
CA THR A 62 12.64 11.61 -0.80
C THR A 62 11.34 11.99 -0.09
N TYR A 63 11.42 12.27 1.21
CA TYR A 63 10.27 12.82 1.94
C TYR A 63 9.78 14.15 1.33
N ALA A 64 10.68 15.00 0.82
CA ALA A 64 10.30 16.25 0.15
C ALA A 64 9.45 15.99 -1.11
N ASP A 65 9.77 14.93 -1.86
CA ASP A 65 8.98 14.52 -3.03
C ASP A 65 7.57 14.04 -2.66
N VAL A 66 7.43 13.36 -1.52
CA VAL A 66 6.13 12.94 -1.02
C VAL A 66 5.35 14.13 -0.49
N LYS A 67 5.99 14.99 0.32
CA LYS A 67 5.32 16.14 0.95
C LYS A 67 4.78 17.13 -0.07
N LYS A 68 5.47 17.36 -1.19
CA LYS A 68 4.99 18.25 -2.27
C LYS A 68 3.79 17.68 -3.05
N LYS A 69 3.53 16.37 -2.95
CA LYS A 69 2.46 15.64 -3.66
C LYS A 69 1.27 15.29 -2.77
N VAL A 70 1.33 15.65 -1.50
CA VAL A 70 0.28 15.37 -0.52
C VAL A 70 -0.23 16.69 0.04
N ALA A 71 -1.52 16.94 -0.11
CA ALA A 71 -2.18 18.16 0.35
C ALA A 71 -3.56 17.88 0.96
N GLY A 72 -4.09 18.89 1.66
CA GLY A 72 -5.42 18.83 2.25
C GLY A 72 -5.55 17.80 3.37
N SER A 73 -6.78 17.34 3.59
CA SER A 73 -7.13 16.37 4.65
C SER A 73 -7.39 15.01 4.05
N SER A 74 -6.36 14.15 4.03
CA SER A 74 -6.45 12.80 3.48
C SER A 74 -6.47 11.74 4.59
N SER A 75 -7.18 10.63 4.37
CA SER A 75 -7.26 9.49 5.29
C SER A 75 -7.18 8.14 4.56
N ILE A 76 -6.56 7.15 5.22
CA ILE A 76 -6.37 5.80 4.72
C ILE A 76 -6.70 4.81 5.84
N SER A 77 -7.73 3.98 5.63
CA SER A 77 -8.11 2.92 6.57
C SER A 77 -7.09 1.78 6.62
N LEU A 78 -7.11 0.99 7.69
CA LEU A 78 -6.26 -0.19 7.90
C LEU A 78 -6.40 -1.21 6.75
N LYS A 79 -7.63 -1.41 6.28
CA LYS A 79 -7.92 -2.39 5.23
C LYS A 79 -7.53 -1.91 3.83
N SER A 80 -7.00 -0.70 3.68
CA SER A 80 -6.80 -0.10 2.37
C SER A 80 -5.53 -0.59 1.64
N THR A 81 -5.61 -0.58 0.30
CA THR A 81 -4.47 -0.69 -0.61
C THR A 81 -4.36 0.61 -1.40
N LEU A 82 -3.17 1.20 -1.46
CA LEU A 82 -2.87 2.33 -2.34
C LEU A 82 -1.62 2.01 -3.16
N ALA A 83 -1.74 1.99 -4.48
CA ALA A 83 -0.63 1.76 -5.39
C ALA A 83 -0.49 2.92 -6.39
N LEU A 84 0.64 3.63 -6.35
CA LEU A 84 0.91 4.78 -7.22
C LEU A 84 2.01 4.45 -8.25
N LYS A 85 1.65 4.49 -9.53
CA LYS A 85 2.52 4.17 -10.66
C LYS A 85 2.58 5.36 -11.63
N GLY A 86 3.13 6.48 -11.19
CA GLY A 86 3.20 7.70 -12.00
C GLY A 86 4.14 8.71 -11.37
N ARG A 87 4.66 9.64 -12.17
CA ARG A 87 5.54 10.69 -11.65
C ARG A 87 4.75 11.78 -10.95
N ASN A 88 3.71 12.29 -11.60
CA ASN A 88 2.98 13.49 -11.18
C ASN A 88 1.56 13.16 -10.69
N ILE A 89 1.44 12.21 -9.76
CA ILE A 89 0.19 11.92 -9.07
C ILE A 89 0.15 12.72 -7.76
N PHE A 90 -0.90 13.49 -7.54
CA PHE A 90 -1.09 14.34 -6.36
C PHE A 90 -2.27 13.82 -5.55
N ILE A 91 -2.05 13.59 -4.26
CA ILE A 91 -3.05 13.10 -3.33
C ILE A 91 -3.58 14.29 -2.54
N GLU A 92 -4.85 14.61 -2.75
CA GLU A 92 -5.48 15.80 -2.16
C GLU A 92 -6.91 15.47 -1.71
N ASN A 93 -7.18 15.62 -0.41
CA ASN A 93 -8.50 15.38 0.18
C ASN A 93 -9.11 14.01 -0.17
N ILE A 94 -8.31 12.93 -0.09
CA ILE A 94 -8.81 11.57 -0.31
C ILE A 94 -9.25 10.91 1.00
N SER A 95 -10.37 10.19 0.97
CA SER A 95 -10.77 9.22 1.99
C SER A 95 -10.76 7.83 1.38
N LEU A 96 -9.77 7.01 1.75
CA LEU A 96 -9.58 5.67 1.17
C LEU A 96 -9.94 4.58 2.17
N ASP A 97 -11.03 3.86 1.90
CA ASP A 97 -11.52 2.68 2.61
C ASP A 97 -11.72 1.50 1.63
N GLY A 98 -10.61 0.94 1.14
CA GLY A 98 -10.60 -0.05 0.06
C GLY A 98 -9.30 -0.04 -0.74
N ALA A 99 -9.32 -0.51 -1.99
CA ALA A 99 -8.17 -0.53 -2.89
C ALA A 99 -8.27 0.54 -3.99
N LEU A 100 -7.19 1.31 -4.16
CA LEU A 100 -6.99 2.28 -5.24
C LEU A 100 -5.64 2.05 -5.91
N VAL A 101 -5.67 1.90 -7.23
CA VAL A 101 -4.48 1.80 -8.09
C VAL A 101 -4.54 2.92 -9.12
N VAL A 102 -3.51 3.78 -9.13
CA VAL A 102 -3.40 4.88 -10.10
C VAL A 102 -2.12 4.72 -10.88
N GLU A 103 -2.26 4.60 -12.20
CA GLU A 103 -1.17 4.52 -13.15
C GLU A 103 -1.25 5.71 -14.11
N SER A 104 -0.13 6.39 -14.30
CA SER A 104 -0.08 7.56 -15.16
C SER A 104 1.18 7.56 -16.01
N HIS A 105 1.03 8.05 -17.24
CA HIS A 105 2.12 8.48 -18.10
C HIS A 105 3.02 9.46 -17.34
N ASP A 106 4.31 9.51 -17.69
CA ASP A 106 5.28 10.33 -16.97
C ASP A 106 5.02 11.84 -17.14
N GLU A 107 4.37 12.21 -18.25
CA GLU A 107 3.94 13.59 -18.56
C GLU A 107 2.47 13.88 -18.20
N ALA A 108 1.77 12.91 -17.60
CA ALA A 108 0.43 13.13 -17.06
C ALA A 108 0.51 13.65 -15.63
N GLU A 109 -0.20 14.74 -15.35
CA GLU A 109 -0.47 15.25 -14.01
C GLU A 109 -1.87 14.78 -13.57
N VAL A 110 -1.94 14.04 -12.48
CA VAL A 110 -3.20 13.45 -11.99
C VAL A 110 -3.44 13.91 -10.56
N LYS A 111 -4.50 14.68 -10.33
CA LYS A 111 -4.99 14.97 -8.98
C LYS A 111 -5.98 13.91 -8.54
N VAL A 112 -5.80 13.39 -7.34
CA VAL A 112 -6.58 12.27 -6.79
C VAL A 112 -7.18 12.69 -5.46
N GLY A 113 -8.51 12.76 -5.41
CA GLY A 113 -9.28 13.13 -4.23
C GLY A 113 -10.66 12.47 -4.19
N GLY A 114 -11.45 12.81 -3.17
CA GLY A 114 -12.79 12.25 -2.97
C GLY A 114 -12.79 10.99 -2.10
N SER A 115 -13.86 10.20 -2.16
CA SER A 115 -14.09 9.05 -1.27
C SER A 115 -14.07 7.74 -2.04
N VAL A 116 -13.00 6.96 -1.88
CA VAL A 116 -12.92 5.60 -2.44
C VAL A 116 -13.33 4.59 -1.39
N LYS A 117 -14.49 3.96 -1.57
CA LYS A 117 -14.97 2.87 -0.72
C LYS A 117 -15.31 1.63 -1.55
N ASN A 118 -14.59 0.54 -1.31
CA ASN A 118 -14.80 -0.74 -2.00
C ASN A 118 -14.35 -1.91 -1.10
N LYS A 119 -14.58 -3.15 -1.54
CA LYS A 119 -14.19 -4.35 -0.76
C LYS A 119 -12.67 -4.48 -0.57
N GLY A 120 -11.88 -3.81 -1.40
CA GLY A 120 -10.43 -3.81 -1.31
C GLY A 120 -9.82 -5.20 -1.49
N TRP A 121 -8.63 -5.38 -0.90
CA TRP A 121 -7.90 -6.64 -0.94
C TRP A 121 -7.87 -7.27 0.46
N ALA A 122 -8.23 -8.54 0.54
CA ALA A 122 -8.11 -9.32 1.77
C ALA A 122 -6.76 -10.06 1.81
N ILE A 123 -6.24 -10.30 3.01
CA ILE A 123 -5.06 -11.13 3.23
C ILE A 123 -5.55 -12.54 3.57
N GLU A 124 -5.22 -13.51 2.73
CA GLU A 124 -5.45 -14.93 3.00
C GLU A 124 -4.14 -15.58 3.42
N LYS A 125 -4.16 -16.29 4.56
CA LYS A 125 -2.98 -17.02 5.04
C LYS A 125 -2.67 -18.19 4.10
N VAL A 126 -1.38 -18.41 3.87
CA VAL A 126 -0.87 -19.52 3.07
C VAL A 126 0.02 -20.38 3.97
N ASP A 127 -0.23 -21.68 4.00
CA ASP A 127 0.65 -22.62 4.71
C ASP A 127 1.93 -22.82 3.89
N TYR A 128 3.09 -22.62 4.52
CA TYR A 128 4.39 -22.84 3.88
C TYR A 128 4.60 -24.29 3.39
N LYS A 129 3.85 -25.25 3.94
CA LYS A 129 3.88 -26.67 3.57
C LYS A 129 2.99 -27.02 2.37
N ASP A 130 2.09 -26.15 1.95
CA ASP A 130 1.16 -26.43 0.86
C ASP A 130 1.86 -26.33 -0.51
N THR A 131 2.46 -27.42 -0.97
CA THR A 131 3.23 -27.47 -2.22
C THR A 131 2.42 -27.21 -3.49
N SER A 132 1.08 -27.09 -3.41
CA SER A 132 0.26 -26.66 -4.54
C SER A 132 0.38 -25.16 -4.83
N VAL A 133 0.87 -24.39 -3.85
CA VAL A 133 1.04 -22.95 -3.93
C VAL A 133 2.48 -22.60 -4.32
N PRO A 134 2.70 -21.60 -5.20
CA PRO A 134 4.04 -21.12 -5.54
C PRO A 134 4.89 -20.75 -4.32
N GLU A 135 6.20 -20.98 -4.42
CA GLU A 135 7.14 -20.82 -3.30
C GLU A 135 7.12 -19.40 -2.72
N GLU A 136 7.04 -18.37 -3.55
CA GLU A 136 7.02 -16.98 -3.15
C GLU A 136 5.84 -16.64 -2.21
N LEU A 137 4.70 -17.30 -2.40
CA LEU A 137 3.53 -17.14 -1.53
C LEU A 137 3.68 -17.94 -0.24
N ARG A 138 4.28 -19.14 -0.33
CA ARG A 138 4.54 -20.02 0.82
C ARG A 138 5.54 -19.41 1.80
N ILE A 139 6.67 -18.90 1.31
CA ILE A 139 7.71 -18.29 2.16
C ILE A 139 7.22 -16.98 2.81
N ARG A 140 6.31 -16.26 2.15
CA ARG A 140 5.69 -15.06 2.69
C ARG A 140 4.56 -15.36 3.67
N GLY A 141 3.91 -16.51 3.55
CA GLY A 141 2.85 -16.96 4.46
C GLY A 141 1.47 -16.35 4.22
N PHE A 142 1.30 -15.60 3.12
CA PHE A 142 0.00 -15.07 2.72
C PHE A 142 -0.06 -14.72 1.22
N ARG A 143 -1.30 -14.61 0.72
CA ARG A 143 -1.64 -14.07 -0.60
C ARG A 143 -2.72 -13.00 -0.47
N PHE A 144 -2.81 -12.12 -1.46
CA PHE A 144 -3.88 -11.14 -1.54
C PHE A 144 -5.04 -11.68 -2.35
N GLN A 145 -6.25 -11.65 -1.78
CA GLN A 145 -7.49 -11.84 -2.51
C GLN A 145 -8.00 -10.46 -2.94
N GLN A 146 -7.88 -10.14 -4.22
CA GLN A 146 -8.29 -8.85 -4.77
C GLN A 146 -9.80 -8.83 -5.04
N ALA A 147 -10.60 -8.69 -3.97
CA ALA A 147 -12.05 -8.73 -4.08
C ALA A 147 -12.63 -7.57 -4.90
N GLU A 148 -12.06 -6.37 -4.76
CA GLU A 148 -12.45 -5.18 -5.52
C GLU A 148 -11.32 -4.14 -5.52
N GLN A 149 -11.24 -3.32 -6.57
CA GLN A 149 -10.37 -2.14 -6.61
C GLN A 149 -10.92 -1.08 -7.56
N LEU A 150 -10.63 0.18 -7.25
CA LEU A 150 -10.72 1.26 -8.24
C LEU A 150 -9.36 1.37 -8.93
N GLU A 151 -9.34 1.15 -10.24
CA GLU A 151 -8.13 1.32 -11.05
C GLU A 151 -8.33 2.42 -12.08
N LYS A 152 -7.34 3.32 -12.20
CA LYS A 152 -7.32 4.39 -13.19
C LYS A 152 -5.98 4.41 -13.90
N GLN A 153 -6.03 4.38 -15.22
CA GLN A 153 -4.88 4.44 -16.10
C GLN A 153 -5.00 5.69 -16.97
N TYR A 154 -3.96 6.52 -16.94
CA TYR A 154 -3.84 7.74 -17.74
C TYR A 154 -2.66 7.55 -18.69
N THR A 155 -2.92 7.09 -19.92
CA THR A 155 -1.88 6.69 -20.87
C THR A 155 -1.30 7.85 -21.67
N GLU A 156 -2.02 8.96 -21.75
CA GLU A 156 -1.63 10.14 -22.51
C GLU A 156 -1.09 11.25 -21.60
N PRO A 157 -0.22 12.15 -22.12
CA PRO A 157 0.12 13.40 -21.46
C PRO A 157 -1.13 14.25 -21.19
N GLY A 158 -1.09 15.08 -20.15
CA GLY A 158 -2.18 16.01 -19.85
C GLY A 158 -2.44 16.20 -18.36
N LYS A 159 -3.49 16.96 -18.05
CA LYS A 159 -3.96 17.20 -16.69
C LYS A 159 -5.27 16.46 -16.46
N PHE A 160 -5.31 15.65 -15.41
CA PHE A 160 -6.44 14.82 -15.07
C PHE A 160 -6.82 15.01 -13.61
N GLU A 161 -8.09 14.77 -13.33
CA GLU A 161 -8.63 14.79 -11.97
C GLU A 161 -9.46 13.53 -11.76
N LEU A 162 -9.14 12.79 -10.70
CA LEU A 162 -9.94 11.70 -10.18
C LEU A 162 -10.66 12.23 -8.93
N LYS A 163 -11.98 12.42 -9.04
CA LYS A 163 -12.87 12.58 -7.90
C LYS A 163 -13.68 11.31 -7.75
N ALA A 164 -13.42 10.57 -6.67
CA ALA A 164 -14.19 9.39 -6.30
C ALA A 164 -15.35 9.74 -5.37
#